data_AF-Q3JC92-F1
#
_entry.id   AF-Q3JC92-F1
#
_cell.length_a   1.000
_cell.length_b   1.000
_cell.length_c   1.000
_cell.angle_alpha   90.00
_cell.angle_beta   90.00
_cell.angle_gamma   90.00
#
_symmetry.space_group_name_H-M   'P 1'
#
loop_
_entity.id
_entity.type
_entity.pdbx_description
1 polymer ?
#
loop_
_entity_poly.entity_id
_entity_poly.type
_entity_poly.pdbx_seq_one_letter_code
_entity_poly.pdbx_strand_id
1 'polypeptide(L)'
;MTKNTTPRIIIKEYRPWRGWLFSFVLIIFSGAIGWLLSYRLSPLPEQAPNRNLSSPAPISQKQLSHLQQENSRLRKHLARLQQELEVEQYTRADLNANLVNLQDEMVELTRQLSIYKGLAESLEEQGIHIHDLKFSKTATERLLHYRLVLTQGRRMDHLTQGQVHLAIHGVLKGKPVRFELDTLSKGNPLRFKFKYFQILEGEVFLPKNFKPTRVKIALLPEEHPSKAVEQTFSWRSLGG
;
A
#
# COMPACT_ATOMS: atom_id res chain seq x y z
N MET A 1 56.01 38.29 -71.47
CA MET A 1 54.53 38.36 -71.38
C MET A 1 54.01 38.03 -72.77
N THR A 2 53.25 36.98 -73.09
CA THR A 2 52.20 36.17 -72.41
C THR A 2 52.05 34.79 -73.11
N LYS A 3 51.39 33.82 -72.46
CA LYS A 3 51.31 32.37 -72.74
C LYS A 3 50.15 31.96 -73.68
N ASN A 4 50.33 31.00 -74.61
CA ASN A 4 49.22 30.21 -75.19
C ASN A 4 49.74 28.90 -75.89
N THR A 5 49.80 27.76 -75.21
CA THR A 5 48.87 26.59 -75.26
C THR A 5 48.94 25.70 -76.52
N THR A 6 49.54 24.52 -76.36
CA THR A 6 49.53 23.38 -77.31
C THR A 6 48.25 22.56 -77.18
N PRO A 7 47.60 22.13 -78.28
CA PRO A 7 46.50 21.17 -78.21
C PRO A 7 47.03 19.72 -78.25
N ARG A 8 46.70 18.96 -77.20
CA ARG A 8 46.97 17.52 -77.08
C ARG A 8 45.74 16.76 -77.59
N ILE A 9 45.83 16.15 -78.77
CA ILE A 9 44.78 15.26 -79.29
C ILE A 9 45.03 13.86 -78.73
N ILE A 10 44.09 13.37 -77.92
CA ILE A 10 44.08 12.02 -77.35
C ILE A 10 43.04 11.21 -78.13
N ILE A 11 43.51 10.25 -78.92
CA ILE A 11 42.67 9.26 -79.61
C ILE A 11 42.17 8.27 -78.56
N LYS A 12 40.86 8.22 -78.32
CA LYS A 12 40.22 7.19 -77.48
C LYS A 12 39.73 6.05 -78.37
N GLU A 13 40.27 4.85 -78.19
CA GLU A 13 39.77 3.63 -78.82
C GLU A 13 38.41 3.23 -78.21
N TYR A 14 37.43 2.99 -79.08
CA TYR A 14 36.08 2.55 -78.74
C TYR A 14 36.01 1.02 -78.93
N ARG A 15 35.72 0.25 -77.87
CA ARG A 15 35.64 -1.22 -77.89
C ARG A 15 34.16 -1.67 -77.74
N PRO A 16 33.43 -1.95 -78.84
CA PRO A 16 31.96 -1.93 -78.86
C PRO A 16 31.26 -3.22 -78.39
N TRP A 17 31.98 -4.30 -78.11
CA TRP A 17 31.33 -5.61 -77.92
C TRP A 17 30.70 -5.81 -76.53
N ARG A 18 31.14 -5.04 -75.52
CA ARG A 18 30.65 -5.18 -74.15
C ARG A 18 29.27 -4.56 -73.93
N GLY A 19 28.90 -3.53 -74.70
CA GLY A 19 27.61 -2.83 -74.57
C GLY A 19 26.43 -3.66 -75.07
N TRP A 20 26.61 -4.43 -76.14
CA TRP A 20 25.52 -5.24 -76.71
C TRP A 20 25.14 -6.43 -75.82
N LEU A 21 26.13 -7.02 -75.13
CA LEU A 21 25.89 -8.11 -74.17
C LEU A 21 25.02 -7.67 -72.98
N PHE A 22 25.24 -6.46 -72.45
CA PHE A 22 24.38 -5.93 -71.38
C PHE A 22 22.95 -5.65 -71.86
N SER A 23 22.77 -5.19 -73.10
CA SER A 23 21.43 -4.97 -73.67
C SER A 23 20.65 -6.28 -73.81
N PHE A 24 21.31 -7.38 -74.17
CA PHE A 24 20.65 -8.68 -74.32
C PHE A 24 20.21 -9.27 -72.96
N VAL A 25 21.06 -9.15 -71.94
CA VAL A 25 20.74 -9.62 -70.57
C VAL A 25 19.54 -8.85 -69.99
N LEU A 26 19.44 -7.54 -70.25
CA LEU A 26 18.38 -6.70 -69.71
C LEU A 26 17.01 -7.01 -70.34
N ILE A 27 16.98 -7.37 -71.63
CA ILE A 27 15.76 -7.79 -72.33
C ILE A 27 15.24 -9.12 -71.79
N ILE A 28 16.14 -10.10 -71.60
CA ILE A 28 15.77 -11.43 -71.05
C ILE A 28 15.25 -11.30 -69.62
N PHE A 29 15.85 -10.43 -68.81
CA PHE A 29 15.42 -10.20 -67.43
C PHE A 29 14.02 -9.57 -67.35
N SER A 30 13.68 -8.64 -68.26
CA SER A 30 12.34 -8.02 -68.29
C SER A 30 11.25 -9.02 -68.68
N GLY A 31 11.54 -9.94 -69.61
CA GLY A 31 10.61 -11.00 -70.03
C GLY A 31 10.31 -12.00 -68.92
N ALA A 32 11.34 -12.38 -68.15
CA ALA A 32 11.18 -13.28 -67.00
C ALA A 32 10.34 -12.65 -65.87
N ILE A 33 10.52 -11.35 -65.61
CA ILE A 33 9.72 -10.60 -64.63
C ILE A 33 8.25 -10.51 -65.08
N GLY A 34 8.00 -10.23 -66.36
CA GLY A 34 6.63 -10.19 -66.91
C GLY A 34 5.91 -11.53 -66.81
N TRP A 35 6.60 -12.64 -67.10
CA TRP A 35 6.04 -13.99 -66.99
C TRP A 35 5.72 -14.38 -65.54
N LEU A 36 6.58 -14.00 -64.59
CA LEU A 36 6.38 -14.28 -63.16
C LEU A 36 5.23 -13.45 -62.54
N LEU A 37 5.02 -12.21 -62.98
CA LEU A 37 3.87 -11.41 -62.53
C LEU A 37 2.54 -11.94 -63.09
N SER A 38 2.53 -12.51 -64.30
CA SER A 38 1.33 -13.07 -64.93
C SER A 38 0.71 -14.23 -64.13
N TYR A 39 1.53 -15.08 -63.51
CA TYR A 39 1.04 -16.18 -62.67
C TYR A 39 0.54 -15.75 -61.28
N ARG A 40 0.91 -14.55 -60.81
CA ARG A 40 0.51 -14.02 -59.49
C ARG A 40 -0.78 -13.22 -59.53
N LEU A 41 -1.18 -12.74 -60.71
CA LEU A 41 -2.43 -12.02 -60.89
C LEU A 41 -3.49 -13.00 -61.41
N SER A 42 -4.32 -13.53 -60.50
CA SER A 42 -5.51 -14.27 -60.90
C SER A 42 -6.30 -13.42 -61.90
N PRO A 43 -6.71 -13.96 -63.07
CA PRO A 43 -7.50 -13.20 -64.02
C PRO A 43 -8.75 -12.69 -63.32
N LEU A 44 -8.98 -11.38 -63.40
CA LEU A 44 -10.25 -10.78 -62.99
C LEU A 44 -11.37 -11.58 -63.68
N PRO A 45 -12.41 -12.03 -62.95
CA PRO A 45 -13.46 -12.82 -63.56
C PRO A 45 -14.13 -11.99 -64.66
N GLU A 46 -13.89 -12.39 -65.90
CA GLU A 46 -14.59 -11.90 -67.08
C GLU A 46 -16.09 -12.19 -66.84
N GLN A 47 -16.90 -11.13 -66.80
CA GLN A 47 -18.34 -11.24 -66.62
C GLN A 47 -18.93 -12.04 -67.78
N ALA A 48 -19.23 -13.30 -67.53
CA ALA A 48 -20.02 -14.13 -68.44
C ALA A 48 -21.41 -13.48 -68.63
N PRO A 49 -21.94 -13.44 -69.87
CA PRO A 49 -23.20 -12.79 -70.14
C PRO A 49 -24.35 -13.56 -69.50
N ASN A 50 -25.18 -12.82 -68.77
CA ASN A 50 -26.49 -13.17 -68.21
C ASN A 50 -27.05 -14.52 -68.67
N ARG A 51 -26.96 -15.53 -67.79
CA ARG A 51 -27.91 -16.65 -67.81
C ARG A 51 -28.59 -16.75 -66.46
N ASN A 52 -29.88 -16.43 -66.53
CA ASN A 52 -30.98 -16.87 -65.69
C ASN A 52 -31.24 -16.06 -64.42
N LEU A 53 -32.32 -15.29 -64.52
CA LEU A 53 -33.07 -14.71 -63.42
C LEU A 53 -33.23 -15.76 -62.31
N SER A 54 -32.79 -15.36 -61.12
CA SER A 54 -33.03 -16.07 -59.87
C SER A 54 -34.54 -16.26 -59.68
N SER A 55 -35.03 -17.47 -59.92
CA SER A 55 -36.24 -17.93 -59.24
C SER A 55 -35.85 -18.18 -57.79
N PRO A 56 -36.41 -17.47 -56.80
CA PRO A 56 -36.20 -17.87 -55.41
C PRO A 56 -36.83 -19.25 -55.26
N ALA A 57 -36.00 -20.27 -55.03
CA ALA A 57 -36.48 -21.59 -54.66
C ALA A 57 -37.48 -21.42 -53.50
N PRO A 58 -38.67 -22.04 -53.52
CA PRO A 58 -39.62 -21.90 -52.44
C PRO A 58 -38.97 -22.45 -51.18
N ILE A 59 -38.64 -21.56 -50.24
CA ILE A 59 -38.11 -21.97 -48.93
C ILE A 59 -39.17 -22.88 -48.34
N SER A 60 -38.83 -24.17 -48.18
CA SER A 60 -39.78 -25.12 -47.61
C SER A 60 -40.17 -24.63 -46.22
N GLN A 61 -41.46 -24.65 -45.87
CA GLN A 61 -41.97 -24.18 -44.58
C GLN A 61 -41.18 -24.76 -43.38
N LYS A 62 -40.65 -25.99 -43.54
CA LYS A 62 -39.76 -26.65 -42.58
C LYS A 62 -38.42 -25.92 -42.35
N GLN A 63 -37.81 -25.34 -43.38
CA GLN A 63 -36.57 -24.55 -43.24
C GLN A 63 -36.84 -23.20 -42.57
N LEU A 64 -37.96 -22.54 -42.89
CA LEU A 64 -38.36 -21.31 -42.20
C LEU A 64 -38.62 -21.56 -40.71
N SER A 65 -39.33 -22.64 -40.36
CA SER A 65 -39.56 -22.99 -38.96
C SER A 65 -38.27 -23.35 -38.22
N HIS A 66 -37.35 -24.06 -38.88
CA HIS A 66 -36.03 -24.38 -38.29
C HIS A 66 -35.21 -23.12 -38.00
N LEU A 67 -35.11 -22.22 -38.99
CA LEU A 67 -34.39 -20.96 -38.84
C LEU A 67 -35.01 -20.06 -37.77
N GLN A 68 -36.34 -20.00 -37.67
CA GLN A 68 -37.04 -19.26 -36.62
C GLN A 68 -36.76 -19.84 -35.23
N GLN A 69 -36.76 -21.17 -35.11
CA GLN A 69 -36.49 -21.86 -33.85
C GLN A 69 -35.03 -21.65 -33.41
N GLU A 70 -34.09 -21.69 -34.35
CA GLU A 70 -32.67 -21.39 -34.13
C GLU A 70 -32.45 -19.93 -33.74
N ASN A 71 -33.11 -18.97 -34.43
CA ASN A 71 -33.06 -17.56 -34.06
C ASN A 71 -33.62 -17.33 -32.64
N SER A 72 -34.72 -18.01 -32.28
CA SER A 72 -35.28 -17.93 -30.93
C SER A 72 -34.34 -18.51 -29.86
N ARG A 73 -33.62 -19.61 -30.17
CA ARG A 73 -32.61 -20.19 -29.28
C ARG A 73 -31.43 -19.25 -29.10
N LEU A 74 -30.91 -18.70 -30.20
CA LEU A 74 -29.81 -17.75 -30.18
C LEU A 74 -30.17 -16.47 -29.40
N ARG A 75 -31.36 -15.92 -29.61
CA ARG A 75 -31.86 -14.76 -28.83
C ARG A 75 -31.97 -15.07 -27.33
N LYS A 76 -32.49 -16.24 -26.96
CA LYS A 76 -32.52 -16.67 -25.55
C LYS A 76 -31.12 -16.84 -24.95
N HIS A 77 -30.18 -17.35 -25.74
CA HIS A 77 -28.80 -17.53 -25.30
C HIS A 77 -28.09 -16.18 -25.10
N LEU A 78 -28.30 -15.23 -26.02
CA LEU A 78 -27.80 -13.85 -25.87
C LEU A 78 -28.40 -13.14 -24.67
N ALA A 79 -29.72 -13.27 -24.45
CA ALA A 79 -30.37 -12.68 -23.28
C ALA A 79 -29.81 -13.25 -21.96
N ARG A 80 -29.55 -14.57 -21.91
CA ARG A 80 -28.90 -15.20 -20.75
C ARG A 80 -27.47 -14.69 -20.56
N LEU A 81 -26.66 -14.63 -21.61
CA LEU A 81 -25.28 -14.13 -21.54
C LEU A 81 -25.22 -12.66 -21.11
N GLN A 82 -26.16 -11.83 -21.58
CA GLN A 82 -26.26 -10.43 -21.15
C GLN A 82 -26.59 -10.31 -19.66
N GLN A 83 -27.54 -11.12 -19.17
CA GLN A 83 -27.87 -11.16 -17.75
C GLN A 83 -26.70 -11.67 -16.90
N GLU A 84 -25.98 -12.70 -17.34
CA GLU A 84 -24.78 -13.21 -16.67
C GLU A 84 -23.68 -12.16 -16.61
N LEU A 85 -23.46 -11.41 -17.70
CA LEU A 85 -22.48 -10.32 -17.76
C LEU A 85 -22.85 -9.19 -16.79
N GLU A 86 -24.13 -8.82 -16.70
CA GLU A 86 -24.60 -7.77 -15.78
C GLU A 86 -24.40 -8.18 -14.32
N VAL A 87 -24.75 -9.42 -13.98
CA VAL A 87 -24.51 -9.99 -12.63
C VAL A 87 -23.02 -10.05 -12.32
N GLU A 88 -22.19 -10.46 -13.27
CA GLU A 88 -20.74 -10.51 -13.11
C GLU A 88 -20.15 -9.11 -12.89
N GLN A 89 -20.60 -8.11 -13.66
CA GLN A 89 -20.17 -6.73 -13.50
C GLN A 89 -20.55 -6.17 -12.13
N TYR A 90 -21.77 -6.42 -11.66
CA TYR A 90 -22.22 -6.02 -10.33
C TYR A 90 -21.40 -6.70 -9.22
N THR A 91 -21.18 -8.00 -9.34
CA THR A 91 -20.39 -8.78 -8.36
C THR A 91 -18.94 -8.30 -8.31
N ARG A 92 -18.33 -8.01 -9.46
CA ARG A 92 -16.97 -7.45 -9.53
C ARG A 92 -16.89 -6.07 -8.90
N ALA A 93 -17.89 -5.21 -9.11
CA ALA A 93 -17.95 -3.90 -8.48
C ALA A 93 -18.05 -3.99 -6.95
N ASP A 94 -18.90 -4.89 -6.43
CA ASP A 94 -19.06 -5.14 -5.00
C ASP A 94 -17.78 -5.71 -4.36
N LEU A 95 -17.13 -6.67 -5.01
CA LEU A 95 -15.84 -7.21 -4.56
C LEU A 95 -14.76 -6.13 -4.49
N ASN A 96 -14.68 -5.26 -5.49
CA ASN A 96 -13.74 -4.14 -5.49
C ASN A 96 -14.03 -3.15 -4.37
N ALA A 97 -15.30 -2.82 -4.12
CA ALA A 97 -15.70 -1.94 -3.02
C ALA A 97 -15.32 -2.55 -1.65
N ASN A 98 -15.53 -3.85 -1.46
CA ASN A 98 -15.13 -4.56 -0.25
C ASN A 98 -13.61 -4.58 -0.06
N LEU A 99 -12.83 -4.77 -1.14
CA LEU A 99 -11.36 -4.70 -1.08
C LEU A 99 -10.86 -3.31 -0.69
N VAL A 100 -11.48 -2.24 -1.22
CA VAL A 100 -11.14 -0.86 -0.83
C VAL A 100 -11.45 -0.63 0.64
N ASN A 101 -12.64 -1.01 1.13
CA ASN A 101 -13.01 -0.87 2.54
C ASN A 101 -12.04 -1.63 3.48
N LEU A 102 -11.69 -2.86 3.13
CA LEU A 102 -10.72 -3.67 3.88
C LEU A 102 -9.32 -3.03 3.87
N GLN A 103 -8.91 -2.46 2.74
CA GLN A 103 -7.63 -1.77 2.63
C GLN A 103 -7.60 -0.49 3.47
N ASP A 104 -8.68 0.29 3.47
CA ASP A 104 -8.82 1.48 4.31
C ASP A 104 -8.82 1.12 5.80
N GLU A 105 -9.50 0.05 6.20
CA GLU A 105 -9.49 -0.45 7.59
C GLU A 105 -8.08 -0.91 8.00
N MET A 106 -7.36 -1.60 7.11
CA MET A 106 -5.96 -1.98 7.33
C MET A 106 -5.03 -0.77 7.44
N VAL A 107 -5.22 0.26 6.62
CA VAL A 107 -4.46 1.52 6.69
C VAL A 107 -4.74 2.24 8.01
N GLU A 108 -6.00 2.31 8.45
CA GLU A 108 -6.38 2.95 9.71
C GLU A 108 -5.83 2.19 10.93
N LEU A 109 -5.96 0.86 10.95
CA LEU A 109 -5.36 0.01 11.99
C LEU A 109 -3.83 0.16 12.03
N THR A 110 -3.18 0.17 10.86
CA THR A 110 -1.72 0.35 10.77
C THR A 110 -1.30 1.75 11.22
N ARG A 111 -2.09 2.78 10.89
CA ARG A 111 -1.88 4.16 11.33
C ARG A 111 -1.98 4.26 12.85
N GLN A 112 -3.02 3.69 13.47
CA GLN A 112 -3.16 3.66 14.92
C GLN A 112 -1.98 2.94 15.57
N LEU A 113 -1.56 1.79 15.04
CA LEU A 113 -0.38 1.06 15.53
C LEU A 113 0.92 1.86 15.35
N SER A 114 1.11 2.57 14.23
CA SER A 114 2.29 3.41 14.02
C SER A 114 2.33 4.62 14.94
N ILE A 115 1.17 5.16 15.34
CA ILE A 115 1.08 6.22 16.33
C ILE A 115 1.46 5.67 17.71
N TYR A 116 0.94 4.49 18.10
CA TYR A 116 1.33 3.85 19.36
C TYR A 116 2.82 3.47 19.39
N LYS A 117 3.36 2.93 18.29
CA LYS A 117 4.78 2.62 18.16
C LYS A 117 5.63 3.89 18.15
N GLY A 118 5.23 4.95 17.44
CA GLY A 118 5.91 6.24 17.48
C GLY A 118 5.89 6.89 18.86
N LEU A 119 4.80 6.74 19.62
CA LEU A 119 4.76 7.14 21.03
C LEU A 119 5.70 6.28 21.89
N ALA A 120 5.77 4.97 21.67
CA ALA A 120 6.65 4.05 22.40
C ALA A 120 8.14 4.21 22.04
N GLU A 121 8.47 4.43 20.76
CA GLU A 121 9.83 4.68 20.26
C GLU A 121 10.32 6.08 20.64
N SER A 122 9.44 7.09 20.68
CA SER A 122 9.75 8.39 21.27
C SER A 122 10.11 8.27 22.76
N LEU A 123 9.51 7.31 23.48
CA LEU A 123 9.85 7.00 24.87
C LEU A 123 11.19 6.25 25.00
N GLU A 124 11.67 5.52 23.99
CA GLU A 124 13.01 4.90 23.99
C GLU A 124 14.14 5.91 23.76
N GLU A 125 13.90 6.98 22.98
CA GLU A 125 14.90 8.05 22.77
C GLU A 125 15.06 8.99 23.98
N GLN A 126 14.17 8.93 24.96
CA GLN A 126 14.10 9.86 26.10
C GLN A 126 15.01 9.50 27.30
N GLY A 127 15.87 8.49 27.18
CA GLY A 127 16.92 8.20 28.16
C GLY A 127 16.45 7.52 29.47
N ILE A 128 15.20 7.74 29.92
CA ILE A 128 14.62 7.10 31.11
C ILE A 128 13.26 6.50 30.77
N HIS A 129 13.00 5.27 31.21
CA HIS A 129 11.76 4.56 30.98
C HIS A 129 11.14 4.02 32.28
N ILE A 130 9.82 4.01 32.34
CA ILE A 130 9.05 3.32 33.39
C ILE A 130 8.79 1.91 32.89
N HIS A 131 9.53 0.94 33.43
CA HIS A 131 9.44 -0.45 33.00
C HIS A 131 8.17 -1.14 33.52
N ASP A 132 7.84 -0.94 34.79
CA ASP A 132 6.69 -1.58 35.41
C ASP A 132 6.15 -0.73 36.58
N LEU A 133 4.84 -0.80 36.81
CA LEU A 133 4.16 -0.24 37.96
C LEU A 133 3.13 -1.24 38.46
N LYS A 134 3.21 -1.60 39.75
CA LYS A 134 2.26 -2.52 40.39
C LYS A 134 1.78 -1.97 41.71
N PHE A 135 0.49 -2.22 42.00
CA PHE A 135 -0.11 -1.99 43.30
C PHE A 135 -0.56 -3.32 43.90
N SER A 136 -0.06 -3.64 45.08
CA SER A 136 -0.41 -4.82 45.86
C SER A 136 -1.23 -4.43 47.07
N LYS A 137 -2.24 -5.22 47.40
CA LYS A 137 -3.04 -5.03 48.63
C LYS A 137 -2.23 -5.42 49.86
N THR A 138 -2.27 -4.59 50.89
CA THR A 138 -1.73 -4.91 52.22
C THR A 138 -2.83 -5.50 53.12
N ALA A 139 -2.48 -5.98 54.31
CA ALA A 139 -3.44 -6.49 55.31
C ALA A 139 -4.52 -5.46 55.72
N THR A 140 -4.29 -4.17 55.48
CA THR A 140 -5.28 -3.10 55.69
C THR A 140 -5.93 -2.73 54.37
N GLU A 141 -7.27 -2.78 54.27
CA GLU A 141 -8.05 -2.58 53.03
C GLU A 141 -7.80 -1.25 52.28
N ARG A 142 -7.14 -0.27 52.91
CA ARG A 142 -6.88 1.06 52.35
C ARG A 142 -5.39 1.38 52.20
N LEU A 143 -4.53 0.47 52.63
CA LEU A 143 -3.08 0.59 52.48
C LEU A 143 -2.68 -0.27 51.30
N LEU A 144 -2.12 0.35 50.27
CA LEU A 144 -1.59 -0.33 49.11
C LEU A 144 -0.09 -0.16 49.07
N HIS A 145 0.62 -1.24 48.78
CA HIS A 145 2.03 -1.19 48.49
C HIS A 145 2.22 -0.96 46.99
N TYR A 146 3.02 0.02 46.60
CA TYR A 146 3.38 0.23 45.20
C TYR A 146 4.82 -0.21 44.94
N ARG A 147 5.06 -0.72 43.73
CA ARG A 147 6.39 -1.02 43.19
C ARG A 147 6.49 -0.39 41.81
N LEU A 148 7.42 0.56 41.66
CA LEU A 148 7.73 1.24 40.42
C LEU A 148 9.15 0.88 39.99
N VAL A 149 9.30 0.34 38.78
CA VAL A 149 10.60 -0.03 38.21
C VAL A 149 10.97 0.98 37.15
N LEU A 150 12.10 1.65 37.35
CA LEU A 150 12.69 2.60 36.40
C LEU A 150 13.91 1.98 35.76
N THR A 151 14.08 2.19 34.46
CA THR A 151 15.20 1.67 33.66
C THR A 151 15.73 2.74 32.73
N GLN A 152 17.02 2.73 32.43
CA GLN A 152 17.61 3.63 31.45
C GLN A 152 17.49 3.06 30.03
N GLY A 153 17.26 3.93 29.04
CA GLY A 153 17.32 3.57 27.62
C GLY A 153 18.75 3.26 27.18
N ARG A 154 18.91 2.42 26.15
CA ARG A 154 20.21 1.85 25.69
C ARG A 154 21.32 2.85 25.33
N ARG A 155 21.03 4.15 25.16
CA ARG A 155 21.99 5.15 24.67
C ARG A 155 22.69 5.98 25.75
N MET A 156 22.42 5.77 27.04
CA MET A 156 22.99 6.59 28.10
C MET A 156 23.76 5.73 29.11
N ASP A 157 25.04 6.07 29.36
CA ASP A 157 25.92 5.37 30.32
C ASP A 157 26.32 6.28 31.50
N HIS A 158 25.46 7.25 31.82
CA HIS A 158 25.67 8.20 32.91
C HIS A 158 24.63 8.05 34.02
N LEU A 159 24.98 8.56 35.21
CA LEU A 159 24.12 8.55 36.38
C LEU A 159 22.91 9.45 36.14
N THR A 160 21.71 8.86 36.18
CA THR A 160 20.47 9.59 35.97
C THR A 160 19.80 9.86 37.32
N GLN A 161 19.47 11.12 37.59
CA GLN A 161 18.79 11.54 38.82
C GLN A 161 17.66 12.54 38.54
N GLY A 162 16.66 12.56 39.43
CA GLY A 162 15.48 13.39 39.24
C GLY A 162 14.35 13.09 40.23
N GLN A 163 13.16 13.58 39.91
CA GLN A 163 11.96 13.45 40.74
C GLN A 163 10.86 12.66 40.01
N VAL A 164 10.09 11.89 40.76
CA VAL A 164 8.91 11.17 40.29
C VAL A 164 7.68 11.86 40.85
N HIS A 165 6.80 12.31 39.96
CA HIS A 165 5.47 12.77 40.33
C HIS A 165 4.45 11.71 39.95
N LEU A 166 3.76 11.17 40.96
CA LEU A 166 2.70 10.19 40.76
C LEU A 166 1.37 10.81 41.20
N ALA A 167 0.37 10.71 40.32
CA ALA A 167 -0.98 11.17 40.60
C ALA A 167 -2.00 10.07 40.30
N ILE A 168 -2.85 9.77 41.27
CA ILE A 168 -3.94 8.82 41.14
C ILE A 168 -5.22 9.59 40.86
N HIS A 169 -5.84 9.33 39.71
CA HIS A 169 -7.12 9.89 39.33
C HIS A 169 -8.24 8.88 39.63
N GLY A 170 -9.36 9.38 40.12
CA GLY A 170 -10.51 8.55 40.42
C GLY A 170 -11.77 9.35 40.63
N VAL A 171 -12.77 8.68 41.18
CA VAL A 171 -14.04 9.28 41.55
C VAL A 171 -14.19 9.18 43.07
N LEU A 172 -14.41 10.31 43.72
CA LEU A 172 -14.72 10.40 45.14
C LEU A 172 -16.14 10.94 45.30
N LYS A 173 -17.03 10.16 45.92
CA LYS A 173 -18.44 10.57 46.13
C LYS A 173 -19.14 11.08 44.85
N GLY A 174 -18.87 10.45 43.70
CA GLY A 174 -19.46 10.81 42.41
C GLY A 174 -18.79 11.95 41.65
N LYS A 175 -17.76 12.62 42.21
CA LYS A 175 -17.01 13.68 41.53
C LYS A 175 -15.63 13.18 41.10
N PRO A 176 -15.12 13.58 39.92
CA PRO A 176 -13.75 13.28 39.52
C PRO A 176 -12.78 14.04 40.44
N VAL A 177 -11.84 13.32 41.05
CA VAL A 177 -10.81 13.87 41.94
C VAL A 177 -9.46 13.28 41.56
N ARG A 178 -8.41 14.07 41.74
CA ARG A 178 -7.01 13.67 41.60
C ARG A 178 -6.31 13.82 42.94
N PHE A 179 -5.55 12.81 43.34
CA PHE A 179 -4.68 12.85 44.51
C PHE A 179 -3.23 12.62 44.07
N GLU A 180 -2.33 13.45 44.58
CA GLU A 180 -0.89 13.26 44.39
C GLU A 180 -0.34 12.29 45.43
N LEU A 181 0.68 11.51 45.08
CA LEU A 181 1.26 10.52 45.98
C LEU A 181 1.74 11.15 47.29
N ASP A 182 2.27 12.35 47.24
CA ASP A 182 2.73 13.11 48.41
C ASP A 182 1.57 13.46 49.37
N THR A 183 0.33 13.51 48.88
CA THR A 183 -0.86 13.72 49.71
C THR A 183 -1.42 12.42 50.29
N LEU A 184 -1.13 11.29 49.65
CA LEU A 184 -1.64 9.97 50.03
C LEU A 184 -0.63 9.13 50.83
N SER A 185 0.64 9.50 50.77
CA SER A 185 1.74 8.93 51.55
C SER A 185 2.23 9.97 52.55
N LYS A 186 2.77 9.55 53.70
CA LYS A 186 3.40 10.47 54.68
C LYS A 186 4.85 10.84 54.28
N GLY A 187 5.22 10.60 53.02
CA GLY A 187 6.60 10.58 52.55
C GLY A 187 7.07 11.90 51.95
N ASN A 188 8.39 12.00 51.79
CA ASN A 188 9.03 13.02 50.97
C ASN A 188 8.77 12.76 49.49
N PRO A 189 8.91 13.78 48.61
CA PRO A 189 8.82 13.60 47.16
C PRO A 189 9.74 12.47 46.69
N LEU A 190 9.20 11.58 45.85
CA LEU A 190 9.95 10.43 45.33
C LEU A 190 11.09 10.93 44.44
N ARG A 191 12.32 10.58 44.81
CA ARG A 191 13.52 10.88 44.05
C ARG A 191 14.15 9.60 43.53
N PHE A 192 14.67 9.65 42.31
CA PHE A 192 15.44 8.57 41.72
C PHE A 192 16.88 9.02 41.49
N LYS A 193 17.80 8.06 41.58
CA LYS A 193 19.23 8.21 41.28
C LYS A 193 19.82 6.85 40.96
N PHE A 194 20.04 6.57 39.67
CA PHE A 194 20.51 5.27 39.23
C PHE A 194 21.33 5.33 37.94
N LYS A 195 22.17 4.30 37.75
CA LYS A 195 22.94 4.13 36.51
C LYS A 195 22.27 3.16 35.53
N TYR A 196 21.51 2.15 35.98
CA TYR A 196 20.89 1.17 35.06
C TYR A 196 19.41 1.01 35.33
N PHE A 197 19.07 0.73 36.58
CA PHE A 197 17.69 0.62 37.03
C PHE A 197 17.58 1.00 38.50
N GLN A 198 16.37 1.37 38.92
CA GLN A 198 16.00 1.53 40.32
C GLN A 198 14.58 1.09 40.54
N ILE A 199 14.35 0.42 41.66
CA ILE A 199 13.02 0.08 42.12
C ILE A 199 12.67 1.07 43.24
N LEU A 200 11.55 1.75 43.08
CA LEU A 200 10.96 2.64 44.07
C LEU A 200 9.73 1.95 44.65
N GLU A 201 9.76 1.72 45.95
CA GLU A 201 8.68 1.07 46.68
C GLU A 201 8.17 1.98 47.79
N GLY A 202 6.92 1.81 48.16
CA GLY A 202 6.32 2.54 49.27
C GLY A 202 4.86 2.19 49.47
N GLU A 203 4.23 2.90 50.40
CA GLU A 203 2.83 2.66 50.75
C GLU A 203 2.00 3.91 50.49
N VAL A 204 0.79 3.67 49.98
CA VAL A 204 -0.19 4.72 49.69
C VAL A 204 -1.49 4.42 50.41
N PHE A 205 -2.04 5.44 51.06
CA PHE A 205 -3.31 5.33 51.77
C PHE A 205 -4.45 5.92 50.96
N LEU A 206 -5.41 5.10 50.55
CA LEU A 206 -6.55 5.57 49.76
C LEU A 206 -7.68 6.13 50.66
N PRO A 207 -8.24 7.32 50.35
CA PRO A 207 -9.36 7.87 51.08
C PRO A 207 -10.61 6.98 50.97
N LYS A 208 -11.46 7.03 52.01
CA LYS A 208 -12.72 6.29 52.02
C LYS A 208 -13.61 6.75 50.85
N ASN A 209 -14.23 5.79 50.15
CA ASN A 209 -15.09 6.00 48.98
C ASN A 209 -14.38 6.54 47.73
N PHE A 210 -13.04 6.49 47.67
CA PHE A 210 -12.29 6.80 46.45
C PHE A 210 -12.21 5.57 45.55
N LYS A 211 -12.68 5.70 44.31
CA LYS A 211 -12.57 4.68 43.27
C LYS A 211 -11.52 5.11 42.25
N PRO A 212 -10.28 4.59 42.32
CA PRO A 212 -9.24 4.94 41.36
C PRO A 212 -9.58 4.39 39.97
N THR A 213 -9.17 5.13 38.94
CA THR A 213 -9.48 4.86 37.52
C THR A 213 -8.23 4.79 36.66
N ARG A 214 -7.27 5.69 36.91
CA ARG A 214 -5.98 5.74 36.19
C ARG A 214 -4.90 6.33 37.09
N VAL A 215 -3.66 5.98 36.80
CA VAL A 215 -2.46 6.53 37.44
C VAL A 215 -1.66 7.27 36.38
N LYS A 216 -1.26 8.50 36.67
CA LYS A 216 -0.32 9.26 35.85
C LYS A 216 1.01 9.33 36.59
N ILE A 217 2.09 9.03 35.88
CA ILE A 217 3.46 9.18 36.36
C ILE A 217 4.17 10.16 35.44
N ALA A 218 4.87 11.12 36.03
CA ALA A 218 5.80 11.99 35.33
C ALA A 218 7.18 11.86 35.98
N LEU A 219 8.19 11.57 35.17
CA LEU A 219 9.60 11.59 35.58
C LEU A 219 10.20 12.92 35.14
N LEU A 220 10.75 13.69 36.08
CA LEU A 220 11.47 14.93 35.79
C LEU A 220 12.96 14.72 36.06
N PRO A 221 13.79 14.57 35.01
CA PRO A 221 15.25 14.52 35.14
C PRO A 221 15.78 15.84 35.69
N GLU A 222 16.80 15.78 36.56
CA GLU A 222 17.43 16.97 37.16
C GLU A 222 18.24 17.77 36.13
N GLU A 223 18.96 17.08 35.24
CA GLU A 223 19.80 17.75 34.22
C GLU A 223 18.99 18.39 33.10
N HIS A 224 17.82 17.82 32.78
CA HIS A 224 16.98 18.23 31.66
C HIS A 224 15.49 18.14 32.02
N PRO A 225 14.96 19.10 32.80
CA PRO A 225 13.55 19.07 33.23
C PRO A 225 12.56 19.21 32.06
N SER A 226 13.00 19.75 30.91
CA SER A 226 12.21 19.82 29.68
C SER A 226 12.01 18.46 28.99
N LYS A 227 12.79 17.44 29.36
CA LYS A 227 12.65 16.05 28.89
C LYS A 227 11.86 15.22 29.91
N ALA A 228 10.76 15.77 30.41
CA ALA A 228 9.90 15.04 31.32
C ALA A 228 9.25 13.86 30.59
N VAL A 229 9.29 12.68 31.22
CA VAL A 229 8.69 11.45 30.66
C VAL A 229 7.37 11.22 31.36
N GLU A 230 6.27 11.29 30.61
CA GLU A 230 4.92 11.07 31.14
C GLU A 230 4.34 9.75 30.66
N GLN A 231 3.79 8.96 31.59
CA GLN A 231 3.05 7.75 31.25
C GLN A 231 1.76 7.65 32.06
N THR A 232 0.70 7.20 31.39
CA THR A 232 -0.59 6.97 32.02
C THR A 232 -0.93 5.48 31.99
N PHE A 233 -1.27 4.93 33.15
CA PHE A 233 -1.66 3.55 33.33
C PHE A 233 -3.13 3.47 33.74
N SER A 234 -3.85 2.48 33.21
CA SER A 234 -5.21 2.16 33.65
C SER A 234 -5.17 1.49 35.03
N TRP A 235 -6.03 1.87 35.96
CA TRP A 235 -6.02 1.25 37.30
C TRP A 235 -6.27 -0.26 37.26
N ARG A 236 -7.07 -0.74 36.30
CA ARG A 236 -7.37 -2.16 36.15
C ARG A 236 -6.17 -3.01 35.74
N SER A 237 -5.20 -2.43 35.03
CA SER A 237 -3.99 -3.16 34.60
C SER A 237 -2.90 -3.21 35.67
N LEU A 238 -3.07 -2.47 36.78
CA LEU A 238 -2.06 -2.30 37.82
C LEU A 238 -2.28 -3.20 39.06
N GLY A 239 -3.43 -3.87 39.14
CA GLY A 239 -3.80 -4.72 40.26
C GLY A 239 -3.43 -6.19 40.04
N GLY A 240 -2.69 -6.75 41.00
CA GLY A 240 -2.56 -8.19 41.22
C GLY A 240 -3.53 -8.69 42.29
#